data_AF-A0A955REN5-F1
#
_entry.id   AF-A0A955REN5-F1
#
_cell.length_a   1.000
_cell.length_b   1.000
_cell.length_c   1.000
_cell.angle_alpha   90.00
_cell.angle_beta   90.00
_cell.angle_gamma   90.00
#
_symmetry.space_group_name_H-M   'P 1'
#
loop_
_entity.id
_entity.type
_entity.pdbx_description
1 polymer ?
#
loop_
_entity_poly.entity_id
_entity_poly.type
_entity_poly.pdbx_seq_one_letter_code
_entity_poly.pdbx_strand_id
1 'polypeptide(L)'
;MWWWLACTSGETRVAPTDTEDVDDTAAIGATGDTGPTDVGALAVTVLDGPIHTQRSLRVELPVDAGVAGRCVSVDDPAEVLFAESAAPAHEHELRFGGLLPDTTYECRVVLPEHPEIATTTVPLVVGERPAVLPEALVSTDPALGMTGAFTLGSWYDEGCQGDTRQAWLILWDPEGRIRWWKQLPEKVGVDVEALYHPDIDAIVWGGGGSVSGVITIEPLWDTSPSYAGEQHPDPDHSLFHHDATRLPDGTLLTLEADPISLGGDTWIGFRVRRHDPISGELLLDLRSQTVLDDGQLTPWHGGNPDAYHANAISWRSTADGPRLFLSLCAERAILVIDGTDGELLMRVDDTWEVHDADGSVLPAHQFPQCQHGIELLDDHTLLVYDNGRNRKETRAERLRLDEVQQTITREWWWSDGRFEGNGGDIDPLTEDRVLTTFSHMECLGSPPGLNEVVEVDVPTGRIASRLTLPESDDILYRSQRYDGCELFGGTRYCGAAMARADALAALFDREAVP
;
A
#
# COMPACT_ATOMS: atom_id res chain seq x y z
N MET A 1 37.61 -2.01 -2.41
CA MET A 1 37.80 -3.19 -3.28
C MET A 1 37.50 -4.44 -2.44
N TRP A 2 36.32 -5.03 -2.67
CA TRP A 2 35.87 -6.41 -2.39
C TRP A 2 35.73 -6.94 -0.94
N TRP A 3 34.44 -7.17 -0.59
CA TRP A 3 33.74 -8.22 0.18
C TRP A 3 34.54 -9.50 0.58
N TRP A 4 34.26 -10.30 1.63
CA TRP A 4 32.99 -10.71 2.29
C TRP A 4 33.20 -11.42 3.66
N LEU A 5 32.11 -11.45 4.46
CA LEU A 5 31.55 -12.45 5.40
C LEU A 5 32.28 -13.03 6.65
N ALA A 6 31.60 -12.96 7.81
CA ALA A 6 31.12 -14.14 8.58
C ALA A 6 30.24 -13.72 9.79
N CYS A 7 29.00 -14.24 9.84
CA CYS A 7 28.16 -14.33 11.03
C CYS A 7 28.66 -15.46 11.94
N THR A 8 28.61 -15.25 13.27
CA THR A 8 28.63 -16.36 14.25
C THR A 8 27.55 -16.15 15.30
N SER A 9 26.65 -17.13 15.37
CA SER A 9 25.66 -17.34 16.40
C SER A 9 26.33 -17.75 17.72
N GLY A 10 25.93 -17.11 18.82
CA GLY A 10 26.32 -17.50 20.18
C GLY A 10 25.32 -18.49 20.77
N GLU A 11 25.63 -19.78 20.70
CA GLU A 11 24.97 -20.82 21.50
C GLU A 11 25.39 -20.69 22.97
N THR A 12 24.42 -20.58 23.88
CA THR A 12 24.68 -20.70 25.31
C THR A 12 24.32 -22.11 25.76
N ARG A 13 25.34 -22.93 26.02
CA ARG A 13 25.21 -24.27 26.63
C ARG A 13 24.84 -24.14 28.10
N VAL A 14 23.71 -24.73 28.48
CA VAL A 14 23.39 -25.05 29.89
C VAL A 14 23.79 -26.50 30.15
N ALA A 15 24.54 -26.70 31.23
CA ALA A 15 25.05 -28.00 31.67
C ALA A 15 23.94 -28.88 32.29
N PRO A 16 24.02 -30.21 32.18
CA PRO A 16 23.12 -31.12 32.86
C PRO A 16 23.59 -31.37 34.31
N THR A 17 22.64 -31.42 35.24
CA THR A 17 22.84 -31.97 36.59
C THR A 17 22.22 -33.36 36.66
N ASP A 18 23.06 -34.34 37.00
CA ASP A 18 22.75 -35.74 37.28
C ASP A 18 22.17 -35.96 38.70
N THR A 19 21.59 -37.16 38.87
CA THR A 19 21.24 -37.92 40.09
C THR A 19 20.00 -37.42 40.88
N GLU A 20 18.99 -38.26 41.17
CA GLU A 20 19.08 -39.58 41.83
C GLU A 20 18.13 -40.68 41.29
N ASP A 21 18.60 -41.92 41.47
CA ASP A 21 17.89 -43.19 41.46
C ASP A 21 16.73 -43.24 42.47
N VAL A 22 15.57 -43.78 42.07
CA VAL A 22 14.65 -44.50 42.97
C VAL A 22 14.07 -45.73 42.25
N ASP A 23 14.26 -46.86 42.94
CA ASP A 23 13.75 -48.23 42.75
C ASP A 23 12.51 -48.47 41.88
N ASP A 24 12.72 -49.31 40.88
CA ASP A 24 12.11 -50.65 40.71
C ASP A 24 10.75 -50.91 41.42
N THR A 25 9.66 -50.83 40.65
CA THR A 25 8.50 -51.71 40.85
C THR A 25 7.90 -52.10 39.51
N ALA A 26 8.20 -53.31 39.08
CA ALA A 26 7.51 -54.00 38.00
C ALA A 26 6.01 -54.16 38.35
N ALA A 27 5.15 -53.39 37.68
CA ALA A 27 3.72 -53.62 37.62
C ALA A 27 3.34 -54.05 36.21
N ILE A 28 3.12 -55.36 36.04
CA ILE A 28 2.42 -55.95 34.91
C ILE A 28 0.95 -55.55 35.06
N GLY A 29 0.60 -54.39 34.48
CA GLY A 29 -0.74 -53.82 34.49
C GLY A 29 -1.37 -53.90 33.11
N ALA A 30 -2.37 -54.78 32.99
CA ALA A 30 -3.37 -54.92 31.93
C ALA A 30 -3.30 -53.95 30.73
N THR A 31 -3.10 -54.50 29.54
CA THR A 31 -3.58 -53.94 28.27
C THR A 31 -5.12 -53.94 28.30
N GLY A 32 -5.70 -53.03 29.07
CA GLY A 32 -7.10 -52.69 28.99
C GLY A 32 -7.29 -51.98 27.67
N ASP A 33 -7.93 -52.67 26.73
CA ASP A 33 -8.57 -52.07 25.56
C ASP A 33 -9.58 -51.04 26.09
N THR A 34 -9.11 -49.80 26.25
CA THR A 34 -9.98 -48.64 26.47
C THR A 34 -10.71 -48.48 25.16
N GLY A 35 -11.88 -49.12 25.05
CA GLY A 35 -12.73 -49.05 23.87
C GLY A 35 -12.88 -47.62 23.36
N PRO A 36 -13.31 -47.44 22.09
CA PRO A 36 -13.18 -46.19 21.35
C PRO A 36 -13.54 -45.00 22.22
N THR A 37 -12.52 -44.24 22.63
CA THR A 37 -12.72 -42.93 23.24
C THR A 37 -13.54 -42.14 22.26
N ASP A 38 -14.72 -41.73 22.70
CA ASP A 38 -15.63 -40.87 21.95
C ASP A 38 -14.84 -39.61 21.56
N VAL A 39 -14.35 -39.58 20.33
CA VAL A 39 -13.50 -38.50 19.85
C VAL A 39 -14.46 -37.34 19.66
N GLY A 40 -14.47 -36.40 20.60
CA GLY A 40 -15.46 -35.32 20.66
C GLY A 40 -15.59 -34.58 19.34
N ALA A 41 -16.77 -34.00 19.08
CA ALA A 41 -16.97 -33.15 17.92
C ALA A 41 -16.17 -31.84 18.08
N LEU A 42 -15.63 -31.33 16.98
CA LEU A 42 -15.01 -30.01 16.95
C LEU A 42 -16.09 -28.92 17.05
N ALA A 43 -15.82 -27.85 17.79
CA ALA A 43 -16.73 -26.72 17.93
C ALA A 43 -16.18 -25.51 17.18
N VAL A 44 -17.01 -24.91 16.32
CA VAL A 44 -16.62 -23.74 15.51
C VAL A 44 -17.58 -22.60 15.79
N THR A 45 -17.04 -21.45 16.18
CA THR A 45 -17.79 -20.20 16.35
C THR A 45 -17.27 -19.17 15.35
N VAL A 46 -18.18 -18.57 14.57
CA VAL A 46 -17.85 -17.43 13.71
C VAL A 46 -17.78 -16.18 14.57
N LEU A 47 -16.67 -15.45 14.47
CA LEU A 47 -16.45 -14.17 15.12
C LEU A 47 -16.44 -13.08 14.06
N ASP A 48 -17.13 -11.98 14.36
CA ASP A 48 -17.03 -10.78 13.54
C ASP A 48 -15.61 -10.20 13.64
N GLY A 49 -15.06 -9.83 12.49
CA GLY A 49 -13.82 -9.07 12.44
C GLY A 49 -14.07 -7.61 12.78
N PRO A 50 -12.99 -6.85 13.02
CA PRO A 50 -13.06 -5.41 13.28
C PRO A 50 -13.57 -4.63 12.06
N ILE A 51 -13.38 -5.19 10.86
CA ILE A 51 -13.73 -4.59 9.58
C ILE A 51 -14.73 -5.48 8.85
N HIS A 52 -15.62 -4.87 8.07
CA HIS A 52 -16.74 -5.56 7.42
C HIS A 52 -16.33 -6.75 6.55
N THR A 53 -15.15 -6.72 5.94
CA THR A 53 -14.57 -7.76 5.06
C THR A 53 -13.64 -8.74 5.77
N GLN A 54 -13.72 -8.80 7.09
CA GLN A 54 -12.91 -9.70 7.91
C GLN A 54 -13.78 -10.52 8.83
N ARG A 55 -13.41 -11.79 8.99
CA ARG A 55 -14.04 -12.71 9.95
C ARG A 55 -12.99 -13.65 10.49
N SER A 56 -13.26 -14.18 11.68
CA SER A 56 -12.46 -15.24 12.26
C SER A 56 -13.33 -16.45 12.60
N LEU A 57 -12.75 -17.65 12.54
CA LEU A 57 -13.33 -18.84 13.13
C LEU A 57 -12.56 -19.17 14.41
N ARG A 58 -13.23 -19.12 15.56
CA ARG A 58 -12.71 -19.72 16.79
C ARG A 58 -13.03 -21.20 16.75
N VAL A 59 -11.99 -22.03 16.82
CA VAL A 59 -12.10 -23.49 16.75
C VAL A 59 -11.61 -24.08 18.06
N GLU A 60 -12.47 -24.85 18.73
CA GLU A 60 -12.13 -25.62 19.93
C GLU A 60 -12.04 -27.11 19.55
N LEU A 61 -10.92 -27.74 19.92
CA LEU A 61 -10.56 -29.10 19.53
C LEU A 61 -10.62 -30.07 20.72
N PRO A 62 -11.08 -31.32 20.50
CA PRO A 62 -11.07 -32.36 21.54
C PRO A 62 -9.65 -32.84 21.90
N VAL A 63 -8.66 -32.52 21.07
CA VAL A 63 -7.24 -32.90 21.18
C VAL A 63 -6.37 -31.71 20.74
N ASP A 64 -5.16 -31.59 21.30
CA ASP A 64 -4.16 -30.66 20.77
C ASP A 64 -3.75 -31.11 19.36
N ALA A 65 -4.06 -30.31 18.34
CA ALA A 65 -3.73 -30.59 16.95
C ALA A 65 -3.58 -29.30 16.13
N GLY A 66 -3.08 -29.39 14.90
CA GLY A 66 -3.24 -28.31 13.93
C GLY A 66 -4.64 -28.31 13.30
N VAL A 67 -5.09 -27.13 12.86
CA VAL A 67 -6.40 -26.95 12.20
C VAL A 67 -6.27 -26.16 10.91
N ALA A 68 -7.06 -26.53 9.90
CA ALA A 68 -7.20 -25.80 8.66
C ALA A 68 -8.66 -25.50 8.36
N GLY A 69 -8.93 -24.31 7.82
CA GLY A 69 -10.24 -23.84 7.41
C GLY A 69 -10.25 -23.43 5.94
N ARG A 70 -11.31 -23.81 5.24
CA ARG A 70 -11.57 -23.42 3.84
C ARG A 70 -12.96 -22.82 3.75
N CYS A 71 -13.05 -21.59 3.26
CA CYS A 71 -14.30 -20.88 3.03
C CYS A 71 -14.53 -20.72 1.53
N VAL A 72 -15.69 -21.14 1.03
CA VAL A 72 -16.06 -21.04 -0.40
C VAL A 72 -17.31 -20.20 -0.52
N SER A 73 -17.32 -19.19 -1.39
CA SER A 73 -18.53 -18.39 -1.61
C SER A 73 -19.64 -19.28 -2.17
N VAL A 74 -20.85 -19.10 -1.64
CA VAL A 74 -22.04 -19.82 -2.08
C VAL A 74 -22.40 -19.44 -3.53
N ASP A 75 -22.19 -18.17 -3.89
CA ASP A 75 -22.59 -17.62 -5.20
C ASP A 75 -21.44 -17.67 -6.24
N ASP A 76 -20.19 -17.69 -5.78
CA ASP A 76 -18.99 -17.84 -6.63
C ASP A 76 -18.07 -18.95 -6.09
N PRO A 77 -18.23 -20.20 -6.52
CA PRO A 77 -17.38 -21.30 -6.06
C PRO A 77 -15.90 -21.16 -6.39
N ALA A 78 -15.52 -20.24 -7.29
CA ALA A 78 -14.12 -19.92 -7.56
C ALA A 78 -13.53 -18.95 -6.52
N GLU A 79 -14.36 -18.28 -5.72
CA GLU A 79 -13.93 -17.50 -4.58
C GLU A 79 -13.70 -18.41 -3.37
N VAL A 80 -12.43 -18.74 -3.15
CA VAL A 80 -11.97 -19.60 -2.06
C VAL A 80 -11.02 -18.81 -1.16
N LEU A 81 -11.22 -18.95 0.15
CA LEU A 81 -10.28 -18.50 1.17
C LEU A 81 -9.78 -19.67 2.01
N PHE A 82 -8.54 -19.59 2.46
CA PHE A 82 -7.86 -20.61 3.23
C PHE A 82 -7.11 -20.00 4.42
N ALA A 83 -7.22 -20.62 5.58
CA ALA A 83 -6.43 -20.27 6.76
C ALA A 83 -6.02 -21.55 7.49
N GLU A 84 -4.82 -21.57 8.07
CA GLU A 84 -4.28 -22.71 8.79
C GLU A 84 -3.55 -22.25 10.05
N SER A 85 -3.73 -22.99 11.14
CA SER A 85 -2.97 -22.86 12.37
C SER A 85 -2.32 -24.21 12.66
N ALA A 86 -1.02 -24.32 12.36
CA ALA A 86 -0.28 -25.58 12.42
C ALA A 86 0.24 -25.93 13.82
N ALA A 87 0.26 -24.97 14.76
CA ALA A 87 0.75 -25.21 16.11
C ALA A 87 -0.26 -26.08 16.87
N PRO A 88 0.14 -27.22 17.45
CA PRO A 88 -0.77 -28.05 18.23
C PRO A 88 -1.36 -27.28 19.42
N ALA A 89 -2.68 -27.10 19.44
CA ALA A 89 -3.40 -26.44 20.52
C ALA A 89 -4.84 -26.97 20.61
N HIS A 90 -5.48 -26.75 21.75
CA HIS A 90 -6.91 -27.03 21.95
C HIS A 90 -7.82 -25.91 21.46
N GLU A 91 -7.29 -24.70 21.25
CA GLU A 91 -8.04 -23.54 20.76
C GLU A 91 -7.24 -22.83 19.67
N HIS A 92 -7.92 -22.48 18.58
CA HIS A 92 -7.34 -21.74 17.47
C HIS A 92 -8.25 -20.60 17.04
N GLU A 93 -7.63 -19.58 16.46
CA GLU A 93 -8.31 -18.55 15.67
C GLU A 93 -7.83 -18.64 14.22
N LEU A 94 -8.75 -18.92 13.30
CA LEU A 94 -8.49 -18.88 11.85
C LEU A 94 -9.01 -17.56 11.28
N ARG A 95 -8.12 -16.69 10.81
CA ARG A 95 -8.43 -15.35 10.31
C ARG A 95 -8.63 -15.35 8.80
N PHE A 96 -9.75 -14.79 8.33
CA PHE A 96 -10.10 -14.65 6.92
C PHE A 96 -10.28 -13.16 6.57
N GLY A 97 -9.30 -12.59 5.88
CA GLY A 97 -9.31 -11.19 5.44
C GLY A 97 -9.56 -11.08 3.94
N GLY A 98 -9.98 -9.89 3.50
CA GLY A 98 -10.28 -9.66 2.08
C GLY A 98 -11.50 -10.45 1.61
N LEU A 99 -12.50 -10.65 2.47
CA LEU A 99 -13.75 -11.30 2.07
C LEU A 99 -14.58 -10.37 1.16
N LEU A 100 -15.30 -10.94 0.19
CA LEU A 100 -16.26 -10.18 -0.60
C LEU A 100 -17.39 -9.68 0.30
N PRO A 101 -17.76 -8.39 0.23
CA PRO A 101 -18.96 -7.92 0.92
C PRO A 101 -20.22 -8.57 0.37
N ASP A 102 -21.31 -8.48 1.13
CA ASP A 102 -22.63 -8.99 0.72
C ASP A 102 -22.65 -10.49 0.35
N THR A 103 -21.63 -11.24 0.78
CA THR A 103 -21.40 -12.63 0.37
C THR A 103 -21.55 -13.56 1.56
N THR A 104 -22.17 -14.71 1.31
CA THR A 104 -22.16 -15.83 2.25
C THR A 104 -21.13 -16.86 1.81
N TYR A 105 -20.28 -17.27 2.73
CA TYR A 105 -19.31 -18.34 2.55
C TYR A 105 -19.74 -19.60 3.31
N GLU A 106 -19.55 -20.76 2.72
CA GLU A 106 -19.57 -22.04 3.41
C GLU A 106 -18.15 -22.36 3.87
N CYS A 107 -17.92 -22.32 5.19
CA CYS A 107 -16.61 -22.58 5.78
C CYS A 107 -16.55 -23.98 6.38
N ARG A 108 -15.59 -24.78 5.93
CA ARG A 108 -15.31 -26.12 6.46
C ARG A 108 -14.01 -26.12 7.23
N VAL A 109 -14.02 -26.77 8.40
CA VAL A 109 -12.85 -26.89 9.28
C VAL A 109 -12.46 -28.36 9.39
N VAL A 110 -11.15 -28.64 9.26
CA VAL A 110 -10.56 -29.98 9.29
C VAL A 110 -9.32 -30.01 10.20
N LEU A 111 -9.01 -31.19 10.72
CA LEU A 111 -7.77 -31.47 11.45
C LEU A 111 -6.92 -32.37 10.55
N PRO A 112 -5.90 -31.84 9.84
CA PRO A 112 -5.11 -32.62 8.88
C PRO A 112 -4.48 -33.90 9.46
N GLU A 113 -4.11 -33.86 10.74
CA GLU A 113 -3.45 -34.95 11.47
C GLU A 113 -4.43 -35.95 12.09
N HIS A 114 -5.71 -35.57 12.21
CA HIS A 114 -6.79 -36.37 12.79
C HIS A 114 -7.99 -36.46 11.83
N PRO A 115 -7.80 -37.06 10.64
CA PRO A 115 -8.83 -37.11 9.60
C PRO A 115 -10.07 -37.96 9.99
N GLU A 116 -10.00 -38.69 11.09
CA GLU A 116 -11.12 -39.41 11.71
C GLU A 116 -12.09 -38.50 12.47
N ILE A 117 -11.66 -37.31 12.89
CA ILE A 117 -12.53 -36.33 13.55
C ILE A 117 -13.44 -35.70 12.50
N ALA A 118 -14.74 -35.71 12.76
CA ALA A 118 -15.75 -35.22 11.82
C ALA A 118 -15.52 -33.74 11.47
N THR A 119 -15.65 -33.41 10.18
CA THR A 119 -15.59 -32.04 9.69
C THR A 119 -16.81 -31.27 10.17
N THR A 120 -16.65 -29.96 10.42
CA THR A 120 -17.79 -29.06 10.67
C THR A 120 -17.86 -28.00 9.60
N THR A 121 -19.08 -27.74 9.16
CA THR A 121 -19.43 -26.69 8.22
C THR A 121 -20.19 -25.59 8.94
N VAL A 122 -19.75 -24.34 8.80
CA VAL A 122 -20.45 -23.17 9.32
C VAL A 122 -20.66 -22.13 8.21
N PRO A 123 -21.83 -21.49 8.15
CA PRO A 123 -22.01 -20.34 7.27
C PRO A 123 -21.29 -19.13 7.87
N LEU A 124 -20.63 -18.35 7.01
CA LEU A 124 -19.97 -17.11 7.35
C LEU A 124 -20.56 -16.02 6.46
N VAL A 125 -21.24 -15.04 7.06
CA VAL A 125 -21.90 -13.95 6.35
C VAL A 125 -21.08 -12.67 6.50
N VAL A 126 -20.70 -12.08 5.37
CA VAL A 126 -19.91 -10.84 5.33
C VAL A 126 -20.84 -9.63 5.39
N GLY A 127 -20.34 -8.52 5.94
CA GLY A 127 -21.13 -7.30 6.08
C GLY A 127 -21.49 -6.69 4.72
N GLU A 128 -22.54 -5.88 4.70
CA GLU A 128 -22.96 -5.17 3.50
C GLU A 128 -21.93 -4.09 3.12
N ARG A 129 -21.70 -3.93 1.81
CA ARG A 129 -20.91 -2.80 1.30
C ARG A 129 -21.77 -1.53 1.29
N PRO A 130 -21.22 -0.35 1.65
CA PRO A 130 -21.88 0.91 1.38
C PRO A 130 -22.23 1.04 -0.11
N ALA A 131 -23.49 1.33 -0.43
CA ALA A 131 -24.00 1.35 -1.81
C ALA A 131 -23.29 2.37 -2.73
N VAL A 132 -22.60 3.35 -2.15
CA VAL A 132 -21.87 4.38 -2.88
C VAL A 132 -20.53 3.87 -3.43
N LEU A 133 -19.96 2.80 -2.88
CA LEU A 133 -18.62 2.34 -3.27
C LEU A 133 -18.64 1.62 -4.62
N PRO A 134 -17.84 2.07 -5.61
CA PRO A 134 -17.82 1.45 -6.92
C PRO A 134 -16.95 0.19 -6.96
N GLU A 135 -17.44 -0.84 -7.66
CA GLU A 135 -16.52 -1.83 -8.24
C GLU A 135 -15.83 -1.21 -9.45
N ALA A 136 -14.60 -1.60 -9.68
CA ALA A 136 -13.86 -1.15 -10.84
C ALA A 136 -14.01 -2.15 -11.99
N LEU A 137 -13.99 -1.63 -13.23
CA LEU A 137 -13.96 -2.47 -14.43
C LEU A 137 -12.52 -2.81 -14.75
N VAL A 138 -12.18 -4.10 -14.80
CA VAL A 138 -10.82 -4.56 -15.13
C VAL A 138 -10.76 -5.18 -16.52
N SER A 139 -9.76 -4.76 -17.29
CA SER A 139 -9.34 -5.42 -18.52
C SER A 139 -7.87 -5.82 -18.43
N THR A 140 -7.54 -7.01 -18.91
CA THR A 140 -6.17 -7.55 -18.89
C THR A 140 -5.78 -8.04 -20.28
N ASP A 141 -4.58 -7.72 -20.72
CA ASP A 141 -4.00 -8.26 -21.94
C ASP A 141 -3.64 -9.73 -21.71
N PRO A 142 -4.22 -10.68 -22.47
CA PRO A 142 -4.04 -12.10 -22.20
C PRO A 142 -2.60 -12.60 -22.45
N ALA A 143 -1.78 -11.85 -23.20
CA ALA A 143 -0.39 -12.21 -23.45
C ALA A 143 0.56 -11.68 -22.37
N LEU A 144 0.23 -10.52 -21.77
CA LEU A 144 1.06 -9.89 -20.74
C LEU A 144 0.61 -10.26 -19.33
N GLY A 145 -0.68 -10.54 -19.14
CA GLY A 145 -1.30 -10.73 -17.84
C GLY A 145 -1.32 -9.43 -17.04
N MET A 146 -1.65 -9.57 -15.75
CA MET A 146 -1.44 -8.55 -14.74
C MET A 146 -0.45 -9.11 -13.72
N THR A 147 0.31 -8.24 -13.07
CA THR A 147 1.18 -8.60 -11.94
C THR A 147 0.46 -9.25 -10.74
N GLY A 148 -0.88 -9.34 -10.74
CA GLY A 148 -1.67 -10.08 -9.74
C GLY A 148 -1.92 -9.31 -8.44
N ALA A 149 -1.52 -8.05 -8.38
CA ALA A 149 -1.56 -7.21 -7.21
C ALA A 149 -2.95 -6.60 -6.93
N PHE A 150 -3.23 -6.37 -5.65
CA PHE A 150 -4.37 -5.59 -5.20
C PHE A 150 -4.04 -4.11 -5.36
N THR A 151 -5.03 -3.29 -5.72
CA THR A 151 -4.85 -1.85 -5.90
C THR A 151 -5.52 -1.12 -4.76
N LEU A 152 -4.75 -0.37 -3.97
CA LEU A 152 -5.24 0.55 -2.94
C LEU A 152 -5.31 1.95 -3.53
N GLY A 153 -6.39 2.69 -3.28
CA GLY A 153 -6.45 4.09 -3.64
C GLY A 153 -7.48 4.86 -2.84
N SER A 154 -7.34 6.19 -2.86
CA SER A 154 -8.31 7.11 -2.27
C SER A 154 -9.41 7.45 -3.28
N TRP A 155 -10.66 7.20 -2.92
CA TRP A 155 -11.84 7.43 -3.76
C TRP A 155 -12.78 8.47 -3.15
N TYR A 156 -13.47 9.23 -4.00
CA TYR A 156 -14.40 10.28 -3.60
C TYR A 156 -15.69 10.21 -4.41
N ASP A 157 -16.82 10.41 -3.73
CA ASP A 157 -18.10 10.62 -4.38
C ASP A 157 -18.25 12.07 -4.86
N GLU A 158 -18.35 12.24 -6.18
CA GLU A 158 -18.71 13.50 -6.86
C GLU A 158 -17.79 14.71 -6.61
N GLY A 159 -16.71 14.81 -7.39
CA GLY A 159 -15.97 16.07 -7.61
C GLY A 159 -14.87 16.43 -6.58
N CYS A 160 -14.18 17.56 -6.79
CA CYS A 160 -12.84 17.83 -6.22
C CYS A 160 -12.76 18.65 -4.91
N GLN A 161 -13.80 19.41 -4.51
CA GLN A 161 -13.81 20.26 -3.31
C GLN A 161 -15.22 20.41 -2.68
N GLY A 162 -15.34 20.26 -1.36
CA GLY A 162 -16.55 20.66 -0.61
C GLY A 162 -16.73 19.95 0.75
N ASP A 163 -17.34 20.64 1.71
CA ASP A 163 -17.60 20.17 3.10
C ASP A 163 -18.58 18.98 3.21
N THR A 164 -19.22 18.54 2.12
CA THR A 164 -20.32 17.57 2.16
C THR A 164 -19.98 16.22 1.56
N ARG A 165 -18.71 15.96 1.23
CA ARG A 165 -18.30 14.79 0.44
C ARG A 165 -17.65 13.73 1.29
N GLN A 166 -17.85 12.49 0.87
CA GLN A 166 -17.34 11.35 1.58
C GLN A 166 -16.14 10.76 0.84
N ALA A 167 -14.98 10.89 1.46
CA ALA A 167 -13.76 10.26 1.01
C ALA A 167 -13.66 8.83 1.58
N TRP A 168 -13.07 7.93 0.81
CA TRP A 168 -12.84 6.54 1.18
C TRP A 168 -11.44 6.10 0.77
N LEU A 169 -10.87 5.18 1.53
CA LEU A 169 -9.82 4.31 1.02
C LEU A 169 -10.46 3.01 0.57
N ILE A 170 -10.08 2.52 -0.61
CA ILE A 170 -10.64 1.30 -1.18
C ILE A 170 -9.49 0.42 -1.67
N LEU A 171 -9.58 -0.86 -1.37
CA LEU A 171 -8.70 -1.88 -1.89
C LEU A 171 -9.47 -2.78 -2.86
N TRP A 172 -9.10 -2.75 -4.13
CA TRP A 172 -9.67 -3.60 -5.17
C TRP A 172 -8.77 -4.81 -5.44
N ASP A 173 -9.40 -5.95 -5.71
CA ASP A 173 -8.70 -7.15 -6.17
C ASP A 173 -8.38 -7.10 -7.68
N PRO A 174 -7.67 -8.12 -8.20
CA PRO A 174 -7.41 -8.30 -9.63
C PRO A 174 -8.60 -8.27 -10.59
N GLU A 175 -9.83 -8.40 -10.09
CA GLU A 175 -11.06 -8.35 -10.88
C GLU A 175 -11.84 -7.05 -10.68
N GLY A 176 -11.32 -6.11 -9.88
CA GLY A 176 -11.96 -4.84 -9.57
C GLY A 176 -13.01 -4.93 -8.47
N ARG A 177 -13.06 -6.05 -7.74
CA ARG A 177 -14.01 -6.27 -6.64
C ARG A 177 -13.41 -5.72 -5.35
N ILE A 178 -14.24 -5.09 -4.52
CA ILE A 178 -13.78 -4.48 -3.27
C ILE A 178 -13.45 -5.55 -2.23
N ARG A 179 -12.30 -5.42 -1.58
CA ARG A 179 -11.77 -6.34 -0.56
C ARG A 179 -11.61 -5.72 0.81
N TRP A 180 -11.50 -4.41 0.84
CA TRP A 180 -11.38 -3.63 2.06
C TRP A 180 -11.77 -2.19 1.75
N TRP A 181 -12.33 -1.50 2.73
CA TRP A 181 -12.59 -0.07 2.62
C TRP A 181 -12.56 0.61 3.98
N LYS A 182 -12.26 1.89 3.97
CA LYS A 182 -12.33 2.77 5.14
C LYS A 182 -12.95 4.09 4.75
N GLN A 183 -14.02 4.46 5.45
CA GLN A 183 -14.58 5.81 5.37
C GLN A 183 -13.61 6.77 6.06
N LEU A 184 -13.20 7.82 5.36
CA LEU A 184 -12.35 8.86 5.93
C LEU A 184 -13.22 9.89 6.68
N PRO A 185 -12.64 10.65 7.63
CA PRO A 185 -13.35 11.74 8.29
C PRO A 185 -13.93 12.76 7.29
N GLU A 186 -14.98 13.46 7.70
CA GLU A 186 -15.51 14.58 6.93
C GLU A 186 -14.42 15.64 6.66
N LYS A 187 -14.53 16.32 5.52
CA LYS A 187 -13.64 17.42 5.09
C LYS A 187 -12.20 17.00 4.76
N VAL A 188 -11.94 15.71 4.60
CA VAL A 188 -10.72 15.25 3.94
C VAL A 188 -10.91 15.46 2.43
N GLY A 189 -10.13 16.36 1.84
CA GLY A 189 -10.11 16.66 0.40
C GLY A 189 -9.43 15.57 -0.42
N VAL A 190 -9.32 15.79 -1.74
CA VAL A 190 -8.88 14.75 -2.70
C VAL A 190 -7.44 14.26 -2.53
N ASP A 191 -6.57 15.10 -1.99
CA ASP A 191 -5.11 14.88 -1.94
C ASP A 191 -4.68 13.92 -0.81
N VAL A 192 -5.25 12.70 -0.81
CA VAL A 192 -4.95 11.66 0.18
C VAL A 192 -3.96 10.65 -0.38
N GLU A 193 -2.92 10.37 0.41
CA GLU A 193 -2.01 9.26 0.18
C GLU A 193 -2.34 8.13 1.15
N ALA A 194 -2.23 6.89 0.69
CA ALA A 194 -2.43 5.72 1.53
C ALA A 194 -1.48 4.60 1.12
N LEU A 195 -0.75 4.07 2.09
CA LEU A 195 0.21 2.99 1.89
C LEU A 195 0.03 1.83 2.86
N TYR A 196 0.40 0.62 2.45
CA TYR A 196 0.47 -0.54 3.35
C TYR A 196 1.84 -0.64 4.03
N HIS A 197 1.82 -0.88 5.34
CA HIS A 197 3.00 -1.07 6.17
C HIS A 197 3.07 -2.51 6.70
N PRO A 198 3.83 -3.41 6.04
CA PRO A 198 3.84 -4.84 6.36
C PRO A 198 4.36 -5.16 7.77
N ASP A 199 5.32 -4.40 8.31
CA ASP A 199 5.92 -4.73 9.63
C ASP A 199 4.93 -4.55 10.80
N ILE A 200 3.87 -3.74 10.61
CA ILE A 200 2.83 -3.50 11.60
C ILE A 200 1.44 -3.92 11.11
N ASP A 201 1.38 -4.52 9.91
CA ASP A 201 0.16 -5.00 9.25
C ASP A 201 -0.98 -3.96 9.24
N ALA A 202 -0.67 -2.76 8.75
CA ALA A 202 -1.58 -1.61 8.79
C ALA A 202 -1.57 -0.79 7.50
N ILE A 203 -2.67 -0.12 7.21
CA ILE A 203 -2.72 0.96 6.22
C ILE A 203 -2.36 2.27 6.92
N VAL A 204 -1.35 2.96 6.43
CA VAL A 204 -0.98 4.31 6.82
C VAL A 204 -1.56 5.26 5.80
N TRP A 205 -2.29 6.28 6.24
CA TRP A 205 -2.80 7.29 5.32
C TRP A 205 -2.73 8.69 5.90
N GLY A 206 -2.78 9.69 5.03
CA GLY A 206 -2.88 11.10 5.41
C GLY A 206 -3.33 11.94 4.21
N GLY A 207 -3.73 13.19 4.47
CA GLY A 207 -3.91 14.19 3.44
C GLY A 207 -5.26 14.85 3.37
N GLY A 208 -5.63 15.25 2.15
CA GLY A 208 -6.84 15.99 1.89
C GLY A 208 -6.85 17.42 2.42
N GLY A 209 -5.67 18.01 2.68
CA GLY A 209 -5.52 19.45 3.00
C GLY A 209 -6.25 19.89 4.27
N SER A 210 -6.46 18.97 5.22
CA SER A 210 -7.24 19.21 6.43
C SER A 210 -6.55 18.58 7.64
N VAL A 211 -6.72 19.18 8.81
CA VAL A 211 -6.28 18.60 10.09
C VAL A 211 -6.99 17.27 10.40
N SER A 212 -8.15 17.03 9.80
CA SER A 212 -8.82 15.73 9.89
C SER A 212 -8.08 14.62 9.13
N GLY A 213 -7.13 14.97 8.26
CA GLY A 213 -6.29 14.04 7.50
C GLY A 213 -4.84 14.04 8.00
N VAL A 214 -4.62 14.25 9.30
CA VAL A 214 -3.34 13.89 9.92
C VAL A 214 -3.02 12.41 9.67
N ILE A 215 -1.72 12.10 9.67
CA ILE A 215 -1.24 10.74 9.47
C ILE A 215 -1.92 9.81 10.47
N THR A 216 -2.53 8.77 9.93
CA THR A 216 -3.33 7.81 10.68
C THR A 216 -2.89 6.40 10.30
N ILE A 217 -2.69 5.56 11.32
CA ILE A 217 -2.38 4.14 11.15
C ILE A 217 -3.65 3.34 11.45
N GLU A 218 -4.13 2.64 10.44
CA GLU A 218 -5.32 1.78 10.45
C GLU A 218 -4.87 0.32 10.40
N PRO A 219 -4.77 -0.37 11.54
CA PRO A 219 -4.45 -1.79 11.55
C PRO A 219 -5.44 -2.54 10.67
N LEU A 220 -4.96 -3.51 9.88
CA LEU A 220 -5.88 -4.32 9.11
C LEU A 220 -6.79 -5.13 10.04
N TRP A 221 -6.28 -5.64 11.16
CA TRP A 221 -6.98 -6.58 12.05
C TRP A 221 -7.35 -6.02 13.44
N ASP A 222 -7.37 -4.72 13.63
CA ASP A 222 -7.80 -4.08 14.89
C ASP A 222 -8.76 -2.92 14.59
N THR A 223 -9.73 -2.67 15.47
CA THR A 223 -10.61 -1.49 15.39
C THR A 223 -9.99 -0.24 16.00
N SER A 224 -8.93 -0.39 16.80
CA SER A 224 -8.29 0.73 17.48
C SER A 224 -7.13 1.25 16.63
N PRO A 225 -7.24 2.43 15.99
CA PRO A 225 -6.09 3.03 15.33
C PRO A 225 -4.99 3.24 16.38
N SER A 226 -3.80 2.73 16.10
CA SER A 226 -2.68 2.74 17.06
C SER A 226 -1.95 4.09 17.08
N TYR A 227 -2.07 4.86 16.00
CA TYR A 227 -1.47 6.19 15.86
C TYR A 227 -2.47 7.11 15.15
N ALA A 228 -3.29 7.80 15.92
CA ALA A 228 -4.22 8.81 15.44
C ALA A 228 -3.83 10.14 16.09
N GLY A 229 -3.25 11.09 15.34
CA GLY A 229 -3.09 12.51 15.68
C GLY A 229 -2.38 12.89 17.01
N GLU A 230 -2.79 12.38 18.17
CA GLU A 230 -2.32 12.80 19.49
C GLU A 230 -0.82 12.54 19.73
N GLN A 231 -0.26 11.50 19.12
CA GLN A 231 1.17 11.20 19.20
C GLN A 231 1.99 11.90 18.11
N HIS A 232 1.31 12.42 17.09
CA HIS A 232 1.96 13.17 16.04
C HIS A 232 2.49 14.49 16.64
N PRO A 233 3.74 14.93 16.36
CA PRO A 233 4.38 16.02 17.11
C PRO A 233 3.66 17.38 17.08
N ASP A 234 2.73 17.56 16.14
CA ASP A 234 1.93 18.77 15.97
C ASP A 234 0.66 18.50 15.13
N PRO A 235 -0.39 17.86 15.70
CA PRO A 235 -1.55 17.46 14.92
C PRO A 235 -2.46 18.62 14.52
N ASP A 236 -2.47 19.70 15.31
CA ASP A 236 -3.34 20.86 15.08
C ASP A 236 -2.82 21.77 13.96
N HIS A 237 -1.55 21.63 13.57
CA HIS A 237 -0.92 22.44 12.52
C HIS A 237 -0.41 21.62 11.33
N SER A 238 -0.42 20.29 11.42
CA SER A 238 -0.01 19.42 10.32
C SER A 238 -1.11 19.28 9.29
N LEU A 239 -0.87 19.90 8.14
CA LEU A 239 -1.68 19.71 6.95
C LEU A 239 -0.91 18.78 6.01
N PHE A 240 -1.15 17.47 6.13
CA PHE A 240 -0.60 16.52 5.16
C PHE A 240 -1.04 16.91 3.75
N HIS A 241 -0.09 16.89 2.82
CA HIS A 241 -0.26 17.46 1.50
C HIS A 241 0.39 16.55 0.45
N HIS A 242 -0.48 15.89 -0.33
CA HIS A 242 -0.19 15.14 -1.54
C HIS A 242 0.60 13.83 -1.47
N ASP A 243 1.55 13.62 -0.54
CA ASP A 243 2.45 12.46 -0.65
C ASP A 243 3.03 11.93 0.67
N ALA A 244 3.25 10.62 0.70
CA ALA A 244 3.99 9.87 1.70
C ALA A 244 4.61 8.62 1.08
N THR A 245 5.75 8.22 1.61
CA THR A 245 6.40 6.97 1.23
C THR A 245 6.92 6.26 2.46
N ARG A 246 6.85 4.91 2.43
CA ARG A 246 7.47 4.06 3.45
C ARG A 246 8.90 3.75 3.02
N LEU A 247 9.84 4.00 3.92
CA LEU A 247 11.25 3.71 3.70
C LEU A 247 11.56 2.24 4.02
N PRO A 248 12.66 1.67 3.46
CA PRO A 248 13.03 0.27 3.70
C PRO A 248 13.26 -0.11 5.17
N ASP A 249 13.53 0.86 6.04
CA ASP A 249 13.71 0.66 7.48
C ASP A 249 12.41 0.79 8.29
N GLY A 250 11.26 0.87 7.61
CA GLY A 250 9.94 1.00 8.24
C GLY A 250 9.60 2.42 8.69
N THR A 251 10.48 3.39 8.52
CA THR A 251 10.13 4.79 8.80
C THR A 251 9.26 5.36 7.69
N LEU A 252 8.44 6.34 8.04
CA LEU A 252 7.57 7.05 7.10
C LEU A 252 8.18 8.39 6.75
N LEU A 253 8.14 8.73 5.47
CA LEU A 253 8.44 10.06 4.98
C LEU A 253 7.15 10.71 4.49
N THR A 254 6.84 11.92 4.95
CA THR A 254 5.57 12.60 4.65
C THR A 254 5.81 14.00 4.12
N LEU A 255 4.99 14.40 3.16
CA LEU A 255 4.95 15.73 2.59
C LEU A 255 3.73 16.49 3.12
N GLU A 256 3.96 17.72 3.56
CA GLU A 256 2.97 18.53 4.27
C GLU A 256 3.06 19.98 3.81
N ALA A 257 1.95 20.69 3.97
CA ALA A 257 1.89 22.14 3.81
C ALA A 257 2.43 22.82 5.07
N ASP A 258 3.31 23.80 4.89
CA ASP A 258 3.90 24.57 5.98
C ASP A 258 3.93 26.06 5.61
N PRO A 259 3.32 26.95 6.41
CA PRO A 259 3.27 28.36 6.07
C PRO A 259 4.66 29.01 6.15
N ILE A 260 5.00 29.75 5.11
CA ILE A 260 6.17 30.63 5.05
C ILE A 260 5.77 32.06 5.43
N SER A 261 6.70 32.78 6.05
CA SER A 261 6.57 34.21 6.35
C SER A 261 7.84 34.96 5.96
N LEU A 262 7.73 35.89 5.01
CA LEU A 262 8.86 36.74 4.61
C LEU A 262 8.38 38.17 4.36
N GLY A 263 9.02 39.15 5.00
CA GLY A 263 8.73 40.57 4.74
C GLY A 263 7.31 41.03 5.08
N GLY A 264 6.54 40.24 5.83
CA GLY A 264 5.13 40.49 6.15
C GLY A 264 4.13 39.77 5.23
N ASP A 265 4.61 39.14 4.16
CA ASP A 265 3.81 38.27 3.29
C ASP A 265 3.82 36.84 3.83
N THR A 266 2.73 36.11 3.58
CA THR A 266 2.58 34.70 3.97
C THR A 266 2.05 33.88 2.81
N TRP A 267 2.60 32.68 2.60
CA TRP A 267 2.13 31.71 1.61
C TRP A 267 2.39 30.29 2.12
N ILE A 268 1.81 29.30 1.45
CA ILE A 268 1.98 27.87 1.68
C ILE A 268 3.29 27.46 1.03
N GLY A 269 4.20 26.98 1.87
CA GLY A 269 5.37 26.21 1.46
C GLY A 269 5.16 24.72 1.77
N PHE A 270 6.27 24.00 1.88
CA PHE A 270 6.28 22.58 2.19
C PHE A 270 7.05 22.28 3.48
N ARG A 271 6.74 21.13 4.06
CA ARG A 271 7.51 20.47 5.11
C ARG A 271 7.61 18.99 4.78
N VAL A 272 8.80 18.43 4.94
CA VAL A 272 9.04 16.99 4.78
C VAL A 272 9.49 16.44 6.11
N ARG A 273 8.80 15.42 6.60
CA ARG A 273 9.12 14.77 7.88
C ARG A 273 9.41 13.30 7.70
N ARG A 274 10.46 12.83 8.35
CA ARG A 274 10.73 11.41 8.51
C ARG A 274 10.45 11.02 9.95
N HIS A 275 9.61 10.04 10.19
CA HIS A 275 9.30 9.58 11.54
C HIS A 275 9.12 8.07 11.62
N ASP A 276 9.36 7.51 12.80
CA ASP A 276 9.04 6.12 13.10
C ASP A 276 7.53 6.01 13.44
N PRO A 277 6.74 5.25 12.65
CA PRO A 277 5.31 5.09 12.89
C PRO A 277 4.97 4.38 14.19
N ILE A 278 5.90 3.63 14.78
CA ILE A 278 5.67 2.85 16.00
C ILE A 278 5.91 3.70 17.24
N SER A 279 7.03 4.42 17.28
CA SER A 279 7.41 5.23 18.45
C SER A 279 6.94 6.69 18.37
N GLY A 280 6.60 7.18 17.17
CA GLY A 280 6.34 8.59 16.90
C GLY A 280 7.61 9.46 16.88
N GLU A 281 8.81 8.85 16.94
CA GLU A 281 10.06 9.60 16.92
C GLU A 281 10.25 10.35 15.59
N LEU A 282 10.48 11.65 15.67
CA LEU A 282 10.80 12.49 14.52
C LEU A 282 12.31 12.44 14.23
N LEU A 283 12.67 11.91 13.06
CA LEU A 283 14.04 11.66 12.62
C LEU A 283 14.58 12.74 11.67
N LEU A 284 13.70 13.37 10.89
CA LEU A 284 14.01 14.49 9.99
C LEU A 284 12.84 15.49 10.00
N ASP A 285 13.15 16.77 9.99
CA ASP A 285 12.18 17.87 9.87
C ASP A 285 12.73 18.96 8.95
N LEU A 286 12.42 18.84 7.67
CA LEU A 286 12.82 19.79 6.65
C LEU A 286 11.69 20.76 6.37
N ARG A 287 11.94 22.06 6.51
CA ARG A 287 10.95 23.12 6.27
C ARG A 287 11.39 24.02 5.14
N SER A 288 10.48 24.32 4.23
CA SER A 288 10.71 25.25 3.12
C SER A 288 11.12 26.66 3.58
N GLN A 289 10.69 27.11 4.76
CA GLN A 289 11.18 28.38 5.34
C GLN A 289 12.70 28.38 5.52
N THR A 290 13.29 27.28 5.99
CA THR A 290 14.76 27.18 6.17
C THR A 290 15.47 27.27 4.83
N VAL A 291 14.99 26.52 3.83
CA VAL A 291 15.56 26.54 2.47
C VAL A 291 15.42 27.93 1.82
N LEU A 292 14.33 28.65 2.11
CA LEU A 292 14.13 30.03 1.69
C LEU A 292 15.09 31.01 2.39
N ASP A 293 15.24 30.90 3.71
CA ASP A 293 16.11 31.77 4.51
C ASP A 293 17.58 31.64 4.10
N ASP A 294 17.99 30.45 3.67
CA ASP A 294 19.32 30.17 3.11
C ASP A 294 19.49 30.69 1.67
N GLY A 295 18.45 31.29 1.09
CA GLY A 295 18.44 31.87 -0.26
C GLY A 295 18.38 30.84 -1.38
N GLN A 296 17.99 29.60 -1.06
CA GLN A 296 17.95 28.48 -2.00
C GLN A 296 16.59 28.32 -2.69
N LEU A 297 15.50 28.84 -2.09
CA LEU A 297 14.21 29.02 -2.75
C LEU A 297 13.99 30.44 -3.24
N THR A 298 13.23 30.58 -4.32
CA THR A 298 12.82 31.91 -4.79
C THR A 298 11.67 32.41 -3.92
N PRO A 299 11.75 33.64 -3.36
CA PRO A 299 10.63 34.25 -2.68
C PRO A 299 9.41 34.38 -3.58
N TRP A 300 8.23 34.07 -3.03
CA TRP A 300 6.99 34.28 -3.75
C TRP A 300 6.61 35.77 -3.78
N HIS A 301 6.18 36.25 -4.96
CA HIS A 301 5.73 37.63 -5.15
C HIS A 301 4.36 37.73 -5.86
N GLY A 302 3.63 36.62 -5.95
CA GLY A 302 2.38 36.52 -6.71
C GLY A 302 1.12 36.42 -5.85
N GLY A 303 -0.02 36.22 -6.51
CA GLY A 303 -1.34 36.13 -5.85
C GLY A 303 -1.81 34.70 -5.49
N ASN A 304 -1.09 33.66 -5.91
CA ASN A 304 -1.39 32.27 -5.53
C ASN A 304 -0.79 32.01 -4.14
N PRO A 305 -1.58 31.68 -3.11
CA PRO A 305 -1.05 31.35 -1.79
C PRO A 305 -0.23 30.06 -1.79
N ASP A 306 -0.31 29.20 -2.80
CA ASP A 306 0.51 27.99 -2.90
C ASP A 306 1.59 28.17 -3.98
N ALA A 307 2.71 28.76 -3.57
CA ALA A 307 3.74 29.24 -4.48
C ALA A 307 4.53 28.11 -5.14
N TYR A 308 4.81 27.06 -4.37
CA TYR A 308 5.65 25.95 -4.80
C TYR A 308 4.81 24.76 -5.28
N HIS A 309 3.63 24.55 -4.67
CA HIS A 309 2.77 23.39 -4.90
C HIS A 309 3.59 22.09 -4.89
N ALA A 310 4.27 21.87 -3.76
CA ALA A 310 5.06 20.66 -3.57
C ALA A 310 4.10 19.49 -3.45
N ASN A 311 4.25 18.48 -4.32
CA ASN A 311 3.20 17.50 -4.56
C ASN A 311 3.68 16.06 -4.71
N ALA A 312 5.01 15.82 -4.70
CA ALA A 312 5.54 14.48 -4.68
C ALA A 312 6.93 14.42 -4.04
N ILE A 313 7.25 13.31 -3.37
CA ILE A 313 8.55 13.05 -2.74
C ILE A 313 9.07 11.65 -3.10
N SER A 314 10.38 11.53 -3.23
CA SER A 314 11.05 10.22 -3.30
C SER A 314 12.30 10.23 -2.45
N TRP A 315 12.64 9.08 -1.87
CA TRP A 315 13.81 8.94 -1.01
C TRP A 315 14.60 7.69 -1.31
N ARG A 316 15.93 7.82 -1.28
CA ARG A 316 16.83 6.66 -1.34
C ARG A 316 18.14 6.91 -0.66
N SER A 317 18.73 5.86 -0.11
CA SER A 317 20.16 5.86 0.23
C SER A 317 20.98 5.63 -1.03
N THR A 318 21.80 6.62 -1.42
CA THR A 318 22.71 6.53 -2.56
C THR A 318 24.15 6.30 -2.10
N ALA A 319 25.08 6.16 -3.05
CA ALA A 319 26.51 6.07 -2.72
C ALA A 319 27.07 7.31 -1.98
N ASP A 320 26.45 8.48 -2.17
CA ASP A 320 26.89 9.75 -1.56
C ASP A 320 26.15 10.08 -0.25
N GLY A 321 25.13 9.31 0.11
CA GLY A 321 24.29 9.56 1.28
C GLY A 321 22.80 9.41 0.99
N PRO A 322 21.93 9.56 2.00
CA PRO A 322 20.50 9.63 1.75
C PRO A 322 20.16 10.88 0.93
N ARG A 323 19.30 10.73 -0.07
CA ARG A 323 18.82 11.83 -0.90
C ARG A 323 17.29 11.84 -0.94
N LEU A 324 16.73 13.04 -0.80
CA LEU A 324 15.33 13.37 -0.96
C LEU A 324 15.14 14.11 -2.28
N PHE A 325 14.25 13.60 -3.12
CA PHE A 325 13.76 14.28 -4.31
C PHE A 325 12.39 14.87 -3.97
N LEU A 326 12.18 16.14 -4.30
CA LEU A 326 10.94 16.85 -4.01
C LEU A 326 10.44 17.57 -5.26
N SER A 327 9.26 17.20 -5.74
CA SER A 327 8.60 17.83 -6.88
C SER A 327 7.91 19.13 -6.47
N LEU A 328 8.18 20.22 -7.21
CA LEU A 328 7.50 21.51 -7.11
C LEU A 328 6.71 21.76 -8.39
N CYS A 329 5.41 21.42 -8.41
CA CYS A 329 4.63 21.49 -9.66
C CYS A 329 4.50 22.94 -10.18
N ALA A 330 4.31 23.92 -9.28
CA ALA A 330 4.08 25.31 -9.69
C ALA A 330 5.36 25.94 -10.27
N GLU A 331 6.53 25.52 -9.79
CA GLU A 331 7.82 26.00 -10.29
C GLU A 331 8.38 25.18 -11.46
N ARG A 332 7.81 23.99 -11.74
CA ARG A 332 8.37 23.02 -12.71
C ARG A 332 9.83 22.69 -12.36
N ALA A 333 10.04 22.32 -11.11
CA ALA A 333 11.35 21.97 -10.61
C ALA A 333 11.26 20.73 -9.73
N ILE A 334 12.37 20.00 -9.65
CA ILE A 334 12.61 18.94 -8.68
C ILE A 334 13.82 19.38 -7.86
N LEU A 335 13.66 19.45 -6.54
CA LEU A 335 14.77 19.69 -5.62
C LEU A 335 15.41 18.35 -5.26
N VAL A 336 16.74 18.33 -5.16
CA VAL A 336 17.50 17.20 -4.60
C VAL A 336 18.18 17.69 -3.34
N ILE A 337 17.82 17.07 -2.22
CA ILE A 337 18.15 17.53 -0.87
C ILE A 337 18.87 16.38 -0.14
N ASP A 338 19.90 16.70 0.63
CA ASP A 338 20.57 15.73 1.50
C ASP A 338 19.58 15.28 2.58
N GLY A 339 19.35 13.99 2.65
CA GLY A 339 18.39 13.42 3.60
C GLY A 339 18.87 13.42 5.05
N THR A 340 20.15 13.71 5.30
CA THR A 340 20.75 13.72 6.63
C THR A 340 20.54 15.07 7.33
N ASP A 341 20.88 16.15 6.64
CA ASP A 341 20.91 17.51 7.21
C ASP A 341 19.98 18.51 6.52
N GLY A 342 19.35 18.13 5.41
CA GLY A 342 18.41 18.97 4.69
C GLY A 342 19.07 19.98 3.74
N GLU A 343 20.38 19.90 3.47
CA GLU A 343 21.06 20.78 2.52
C GLU A 343 20.50 20.59 1.10
N LEU A 344 20.12 21.67 0.41
CA LEU A 344 19.81 21.58 -1.02
C LEU A 344 21.10 21.31 -1.81
N LEU A 345 21.19 20.12 -2.37
CA LEU A 345 22.30 19.70 -3.20
C LEU A 345 22.17 20.27 -4.62
N MET A 346 20.94 20.28 -5.14
CA MET A 346 20.70 20.59 -6.54
C MET A 346 19.24 20.94 -6.82
N ARG A 347 19.04 21.75 -7.87
CA ARG A 347 17.73 22.06 -8.44
C ARG A 347 17.71 21.63 -9.91
N VAL A 348 16.78 20.75 -10.24
CA VAL A 348 16.52 20.25 -11.60
C VAL A 348 15.29 20.97 -12.13
N ASP A 349 15.46 21.86 -13.11
CA ASP A 349 14.39 22.67 -13.68
C ASP A 349 14.56 22.87 -15.19
N ASP A 350 13.75 23.73 -15.79
CA ASP A 350 13.74 23.99 -17.24
C ASP A 350 15.01 24.67 -17.79
N THR A 351 16.00 24.94 -16.94
CA THR A 351 17.35 25.37 -17.37
C THR A 351 18.25 24.21 -17.80
N TRP A 352 17.89 22.97 -17.45
CA TRP A 352 18.62 21.76 -17.83
C TRP A 352 18.36 21.36 -19.28
N GLU A 353 19.38 20.84 -19.96
CA GLU A 353 19.20 20.30 -21.32
C GLU A 353 18.55 18.91 -21.24
N VAL A 354 17.44 18.71 -21.95
CA VAL A 354 16.77 17.40 -22.04
C VAL A 354 17.19 16.72 -23.33
N HIS A 355 17.63 15.48 -23.24
CA HIS A 355 18.02 14.61 -24.34
C HIS A 355 17.03 13.45 -24.46
N ASP A 356 16.81 12.98 -25.67
CA ASP A 356 16.12 11.71 -25.92
C ASP A 356 17.08 10.53 -25.72
N ALA A 357 16.57 9.30 -25.72
CA ALA A 357 17.39 8.09 -25.51
C ALA A 357 18.53 7.90 -26.53
N ASP A 358 18.42 8.49 -27.73
CA ASP A 358 19.48 8.48 -28.76
C ASP A 358 20.53 9.58 -28.59
N GLY A 359 20.40 10.41 -27.55
CA GLY A 359 21.27 11.53 -27.21
C GLY A 359 20.92 12.85 -27.89
N SER A 360 19.89 12.88 -28.76
CA SER A 360 19.46 14.11 -29.42
C SER A 360 18.82 15.09 -28.43
N VAL A 361 19.12 16.39 -28.60
CA VAL A 361 18.57 17.45 -27.75
C VAL A 361 17.10 17.67 -28.06
N LEU A 362 16.27 17.58 -27.03
CA LEU A 362 14.85 17.86 -27.08
C LEU A 362 14.58 19.36 -26.81
N PRO A 363 13.50 19.93 -27.40
CA PRO A 363 13.11 21.30 -27.09
C PRO A 363 12.78 21.49 -25.60
N ALA A 364 13.09 22.67 -25.03
CA ALA A 364 12.87 22.96 -23.60
C ALA A 364 11.46 22.66 -23.07
N HIS A 365 10.41 22.77 -23.91
CA HIS A 365 9.05 22.44 -23.49
C HIS A 365 8.84 20.93 -23.20
N GLN A 366 9.82 20.07 -23.51
CA GLN A 366 9.83 18.65 -23.17
C GLN A 366 10.27 18.37 -21.74
N PHE A 367 10.81 19.36 -21.01
CA PHE A 367 11.00 19.24 -19.57
C PHE A 367 9.65 18.98 -18.87
N PRO A 368 9.61 18.16 -17.78
CA PRO A 368 8.39 17.88 -17.04
C PRO A 368 7.63 19.12 -16.57
N GLN A 369 6.30 19.10 -16.60
CA GLN A 369 5.47 20.28 -16.31
C GLN A 369 4.38 19.96 -15.31
N CYS A 370 4.50 20.55 -14.11
CA CYS A 370 3.61 20.25 -13.00
C CYS A 370 3.57 18.74 -12.71
N GLN A 371 4.74 18.14 -12.65
CA GLN A 371 4.89 16.71 -12.44
C GLN A 371 4.39 16.28 -11.06
N HIS A 372 3.81 15.09 -10.99
CA HIS A 372 3.45 14.33 -9.79
C HIS A 372 4.24 13.02 -9.81
N GLY A 373 4.03 12.13 -8.83
CA GLY A 373 4.60 10.77 -8.78
C GLY A 373 6.06 10.72 -9.17
N ILE A 374 6.97 10.89 -8.21
CA ILE A 374 8.40 10.78 -8.48
C ILE A 374 8.96 9.57 -7.76
N GLU A 375 9.63 8.68 -8.49
CA GLU A 375 10.17 7.44 -7.92
C GLU A 375 11.61 7.20 -8.33
N LEU A 376 12.50 7.14 -7.35
CA LEU A 376 13.93 6.97 -7.59
C LEU A 376 14.29 5.48 -7.76
N LEU A 377 14.58 5.07 -9.00
CA LEU A 377 14.92 3.70 -9.38
C LEU A 377 16.36 3.30 -9.04
N ASP A 378 17.29 4.27 -9.13
CA ASP A 378 18.69 4.18 -8.74
C ASP A 378 19.23 5.59 -8.45
N ASP A 379 20.53 5.72 -8.13
CA ASP A 379 21.16 6.99 -7.72
C ASP A 379 20.91 8.17 -8.70
N HIS A 380 20.61 7.91 -9.97
CA HIS A 380 20.42 8.94 -10.99
C HIS A 380 19.21 8.72 -11.90
N THR A 381 18.37 7.74 -11.64
CA THR A 381 17.23 7.41 -12.52
C THR A 381 15.91 7.60 -11.78
N LEU A 382 15.06 8.47 -12.31
CA LEU A 382 13.73 8.78 -11.80
C LEU A 382 12.64 8.23 -12.73
N LEU A 383 11.55 7.73 -12.16
CA LEU A 383 10.25 7.76 -12.81
C LEU A 383 9.54 9.06 -12.46
N VAL A 384 8.82 9.63 -13.42
CA VAL A 384 8.08 10.89 -13.27
C VAL A 384 6.74 10.79 -13.96
N TYR A 385 5.66 11.15 -13.25
CA TYR A 385 4.35 11.38 -13.84
C TYR A 385 4.26 12.84 -14.28
N ASP A 386 4.49 13.09 -15.57
CA ASP A 386 4.49 14.43 -16.14
C ASP A 386 3.11 14.80 -16.68
N ASN A 387 2.36 15.61 -15.93
CA ASN A 387 1.04 16.10 -16.33
C ASN A 387 1.05 16.94 -17.63
N GLY A 388 2.19 17.53 -18.00
CA GLY A 388 2.33 18.25 -19.26
C GLY A 388 1.43 19.48 -19.39
N ARG A 389 1.26 20.24 -18.31
CA ARG A 389 0.25 21.32 -18.20
C ARG A 389 0.17 22.29 -19.39
N ASN A 390 1.29 22.66 -20.01
CA ASN A 390 1.29 23.51 -21.21
C ASN A 390 1.19 22.70 -22.49
N ARG A 391 1.82 21.52 -22.52
CA ARG A 391 1.79 20.62 -23.68
C ARG A 391 0.42 20.02 -23.94
N LYS A 392 -0.44 19.95 -22.92
CA LYS A 392 -1.74 19.29 -22.94
C LYS A 392 -1.64 17.81 -23.28
N GLU A 393 -0.67 17.14 -22.67
CA GLU A 393 -0.44 15.70 -22.80
C GLU A 393 0.28 15.18 -21.55
N THR A 394 -0.32 14.20 -20.90
CA THR A 394 0.24 13.49 -19.75
C THR A 394 1.18 12.38 -20.20
N ARG A 395 2.27 12.18 -19.46
CA ARG A 395 3.26 11.14 -19.75
C ARG A 395 3.74 10.46 -18.48
N ALA A 396 4.03 9.18 -18.61
CA ALA A 396 4.90 8.45 -17.72
C ALA A 396 6.32 8.50 -18.32
N GLU A 397 7.33 8.95 -17.58
CA GLU A 397 8.70 9.07 -18.10
C GLU A 397 9.72 8.40 -17.17
N ARG A 398 10.77 7.80 -17.76
CA ARG A 398 12.00 7.39 -17.06
C ARG A 398 13.11 8.34 -17.46
N LEU A 399 13.63 9.06 -16.48
CA LEU A 399 14.60 10.14 -16.65
C LEU A 399 15.91 9.80 -15.95
N ARG A 400 17.03 9.89 -16.66
CA ARG A 400 18.38 9.79 -16.12
C ARG A 400 18.98 11.17 -15.94
N LEU A 401 19.45 11.49 -14.75
CA LEU A 401 20.08 12.76 -14.43
C LEU A 401 21.61 12.67 -14.58
N ASP A 402 22.22 13.63 -15.28
CA ASP A 402 23.65 13.91 -15.21
C ASP A 402 23.87 15.22 -14.44
N GLU A 403 24.20 15.08 -13.16
CA GLU A 403 24.35 16.21 -12.23
C GLU A 403 25.54 17.11 -12.57
N VAL A 404 26.56 16.56 -13.23
CA VAL A 404 27.78 17.29 -13.59
C VAL A 404 27.55 18.13 -14.85
N GLN A 405 26.89 17.56 -15.84
CA GLN A 405 26.57 18.26 -17.09
C GLN A 405 25.28 19.08 -17.00
N GLN A 406 24.47 18.87 -15.96
CA GLN A 406 23.12 19.45 -15.81
C GLN A 406 22.23 19.09 -16.99
N THR A 407 22.21 17.80 -17.34
CA THR A 407 21.37 17.26 -18.41
C THR A 407 20.47 16.15 -17.92
N ILE A 408 19.34 15.97 -18.61
CA ILE A 408 18.38 14.89 -18.37
C ILE A 408 18.32 14.05 -19.64
N THR A 409 18.51 12.74 -19.53
CA THR A 409 18.24 11.82 -20.64
C THR A 409 16.92 11.10 -20.38
N ARG A 410 15.95 11.28 -21.28
CA ARG A 410 14.70 10.52 -21.24
C ARG A 410 14.93 9.15 -21.86
N GLU A 411 15.15 8.15 -21.01
CA GLU A 411 15.46 6.78 -21.42
C GLU A 411 14.22 6.04 -21.94
N TRP A 412 13.04 6.38 -21.41
CA TRP A 412 11.76 5.81 -21.80
C TRP A 412 10.63 6.81 -21.51
N TRP A 413 9.56 6.71 -22.28
CA TRP A 413 8.30 7.38 -21.97
C TRP A 413 7.10 6.65 -22.55
N TRP A 414 5.93 6.90 -21.97
CA TRP A 414 4.66 6.39 -22.44
C TRP A 414 3.55 7.42 -22.25
N SER A 415 2.59 7.40 -23.16
CA SER A 415 1.40 8.24 -23.19
C SER A 415 0.33 7.50 -23.98
N ASP A 416 -0.93 7.63 -23.58
CA ASP A 416 -2.07 7.21 -24.41
C ASP A 416 -2.78 8.40 -25.08
N GLY A 417 -2.14 9.57 -25.05
CA GLY A 417 -2.56 10.80 -25.73
C GLY A 417 -3.55 11.65 -24.93
N ARG A 418 -3.93 11.25 -23.72
CA ARG A 418 -4.81 12.06 -22.86
C ARG A 418 -4.06 13.15 -22.09
N PHE A 419 -4.82 14.05 -21.47
CA PHE A 419 -4.30 15.11 -20.64
C PHE A 419 -5.01 15.14 -19.29
N GLU A 420 -4.27 14.84 -18.23
CA GLU A 420 -4.63 15.04 -16.84
C GLU A 420 -3.77 16.14 -16.24
N GLY A 421 -4.37 17.30 -16.03
CA GLY A 421 -3.65 18.51 -15.64
C GLY A 421 -3.28 18.58 -14.16
N ASN A 422 -3.82 17.68 -13.34
CA ASN A 422 -3.68 17.67 -11.88
C ASN A 422 -3.58 16.21 -11.40
N GLY A 423 -2.95 15.99 -10.24
CA GLY A 423 -2.84 14.68 -9.62
C GLY A 423 -2.14 13.64 -10.49
N GLY A 424 -2.37 12.38 -10.14
CA GLY A 424 -1.82 11.22 -10.84
C GLY A 424 -0.51 10.74 -10.23
N ASP A 425 -0.11 9.55 -10.66
CA ASP A 425 1.00 8.84 -10.04
C ASP A 425 1.71 7.88 -11.00
N ILE A 426 2.94 7.52 -10.66
CA ILE A 426 3.68 6.45 -11.33
C ILE A 426 4.52 5.65 -10.33
N ASP A 427 4.26 4.34 -10.26
CA ASP A 427 5.03 3.43 -9.41
C ASP A 427 5.80 2.40 -10.24
N PRO A 428 7.03 2.03 -9.84
CA PRO A 428 7.64 0.81 -10.33
C PRO A 428 6.93 -0.42 -9.76
N LEU A 429 6.54 -1.36 -10.61
CA LEU A 429 6.07 -2.69 -10.16
C LEU A 429 7.17 -3.74 -10.29
N THR A 430 7.86 -3.72 -11.43
CA THR A 430 9.05 -4.54 -11.71
C THR A 430 9.98 -3.73 -12.63
N GLU A 431 11.14 -4.28 -13.01
CA GLU A 431 12.05 -3.61 -13.96
C GLU A 431 11.37 -3.24 -15.30
N ASP A 432 10.43 -4.09 -15.73
CA ASP A 432 9.73 -4.01 -17.03
C ASP A 432 8.25 -3.60 -16.90
N ARG A 433 7.79 -3.21 -15.70
CA ARG A 433 6.39 -2.83 -15.44
C ARG A 433 6.31 -1.58 -14.60
N VAL A 434 5.49 -0.64 -15.04
CA VAL A 434 5.10 0.53 -14.24
C VAL A 434 3.59 0.55 -14.06
N LEU A 435 3.15 1.04 -12.91
CA LEU A 435 1.77 1.42 -12.65
C LEU A 435 1.63 2.91 -12.93
N THR A 436 0.51 3.31 -13.51
CA THR A 436 0.21 4.72 -13.76
C THR A 436 -1.21 5.01 -13.30
N THR A 437 -1.37 5.95 -12.38
CA THR A 437 -2.67 6.42 -11.91
C THR A 437 -3.05 7.68 -12.68
N PHE A 438 -4.12 7.60 -13.47
CA PHE A 438 -4.71 8.75 -14.14
C PHE A 438 -5.77 9.37 -13.24
N SER A 439 -5.36 10.41 -12.50
CA SER A 439 -6.24 11.16 -11.62
C SER A 439 -7.11 12.13 -12.39
N HIS A 440 -8.27 11.65 -12.79
CA HIS A 440 -9.21 12.42 -13.58
C HIS A 440 -10.06 13.33 -12.70
N MET A 441 -10.03 14.63 -12.98
CA MET A 441 -10.66 15.66 -12.15
C MET A 441 -11.24 16.79 -13.01
N GLU A 442 -12.44 16.59 -13.58
CA GLU A 442 -13.11 17.61 -14.41
C GLU A 442 -13.28 18.96 -13.67
N CYS A 443 -13.53 18.90 -12.38
CA CYS A 443 -13.67 20.06 -11.49
C CYS A 443 -12.39 20.88 -11.29
N LEU A 444 -11.22 20.32 -11.60
CA LEU A 444 -9.94 21.04 -11.64
C LEU A 444 -9.48 21.30 -13.09
N GLY A 445 -10.39 21.18 -14.04
CA GLY A 445 -10.18 21.55 -15.44
C GLY A 445 -9.56 20.46 -16.31
N SER A 446 -9.56 19.19 -15.89
CA SER A 446 -9.36 18.09 -16.83
C SER A 446 -10.48 18.11 -17.89
N PRO A 447 -10.21 17.73 -19.16
CA PRO A 447 -11.25 17.43 -20.14
C PRO A 447 -12.17 16.31 -19.63
N PRO A 448 -13.30 15.98 -20.26
CA PRO A 448 -14.11 14.83 -19.83
C PRO A 448 -13.40 13.48 -20.01
N GLY A 449 -13.59 12.57 -19.05
CA GLY A 449 -12.88 11.29 -18.99
C GLY A 449 -13.24 10.46 -17.76
N LEU A 450 -12.42 9.45 -17.48
CA LEU A 450 -12.61 8.50 -16.36
C LEU A 450 -11.31 8.35 -15.59
N ASN A 451 -11.43 8.08 -14.29
CA ASN A 451 -10.31 7.68 -13.45
C ASN A 451 -9.87 6.25 -13.80
N GLU A 452 -8.56 6.08 -13.97
CA GLU A 452 -8.00 4.79 -14.38
C GLU A 452 -6.66 4.52 -13.70
N VAL A 453 -6.39 3.23 -13.48
CA VAL A 453 -5.08 2.72 -13.07
C VAL A 453 -4.61 1.75 -14.14
N VAL A 454 -3.43 2.01 -14.70
CA VAL A 454 -2.91 1.30 -15.88
C VAL A 454 -1.55 0.69 -15.55
N GLU A 455 -1.42 -0.62 -15.77
CA GLU A 455 -0.12 -1.30 -15.79
C GLU A 455 0.43 -1.27 -17.22
N VAL A 456 1.62 -0.72 -17.41
CA VAL A 456 2.28 -0.61 -18.72
C VAL A 456 3.50 -1.54 -18.76
N ASP A 457 3.59 -2.36 -19.81
CA ASP A 457 4.79 -3.09 -20.19
C ASP A 457 5.79 -2.11 -20.81
N VAL A 458 6.87 -1.81 -20.08
CA VAL A 458 7.88 -0.82 -20.47
C VAL A 458 8.51 -1.15 -21.83
N PRO A 459 8.94 -2.40 -22.12
CA PRO A 459 9.60 -2.72 -23.39
C PRO A 459 8.72 -2.53 -24.63
N THR A 460 7.41 -2.79 -24.55
CA THR A 460 6.49 -2.74 -25.70
C THR A 460 5.57 -1.53 -25.70
N GLY A 461 5.45 -0.81 -24.58
CA GLY A 461 4.49 0.28 -24.39
C GLY A 461 3.02 -0.17 -24.37
N ARG A 462 2.76 -1.48 -24.29
CA ARG A 462 1.41 -2.04 -24.25
C ARG A 462 0.86 -2.01 -22.83
N ILE A 463 -0.45 -1.81 -22.74
CA ILE A 463 -1.17 -1.91 -21.48
C ILE A 463 -1.32 -3.40 -21.13
N ALA A 464 -0.75 -3.81 -20.00
CA ALA A 464 -0.88 -5.16 -19.47
C ALA A 464 -2.20 -5.34 -18.73
N SER A 465 -2.61 -4.34 -17.93
CA SER A 465 -3.94 -4.28 -17.32
C SER A 465 -4.42 -2.85 -17.16
N ARG A 466 -5.74 -2.68 -17.10
CA ARG A 466 -6.41 -1.40 -16.86
C ARG A 466 -7.59 -1.62 -15.92
N LEU A 467 -7.59 -0.89 -14.82
CA LEU A 467 -8.70 -0.75 -13.88
C LEU A 467 -9.34 0.62 -14.14
N THR A 468 -10.65 0.65 -14.38
CA THR A 468 -11.40 1.86 -14.71
C THR A 468 -12.54 2.05 -13.72
N LEU A 469 -12.64 3.23 -13.11
CA LEU A 469 -13.81 3.60 -12.32
C LEU A 469 -14.97 3.98 -13.26
N PRO A 470 -16.20 3.49 -12.98
CA PRO A 470 -17.28 3.50 -13.96
C PRO A 470 -17.88 4.89 -14.22
N GLU A 471 -17.77 5.82 -13.26
CA GLU A 471 -18.39 7.15 -13.36
C GLU A 471 -17.34 8.24 -13.58
N SER A 472 -17.68 9.27 -14.35
CA SER A 472 -16.80 10.42 -14.59
C SER A 472 -16.61 11.30 -13.35
N ASP A 473 -17.56 11.20 -12.42
CA ASP A 473 -17.58 11.96 -11.17
C ASP A 473 -16.85 11.24 -10.03
N ASP A 474 -16.52 9.95 -10.22
CA ASP A 474 -15.57 9.23 -9.36
C ASP A 474 -14.23 9.95 -9.44
N ILE A 475 -13.55 10.15 -8.31
CA ILE A 475 -12.17 10.67 -8.30
C ILE A 475 -11.24 9.68 -7.63
N LEU A 476 -10.11 9.41 -8.28
CA LEU A 476 -8.99 8.68 -7.72
C LEU A 476 -7.77 9.61 -7.73
N TYR A 477 -7.23 9.96 -6.57
CA TYR A 477 -6.07 10.86 -6.52
C TYR A 477 -4.77 10.13 -6.88
N ARG A 478 -4.47 9.07 -6.12
CA ARG A 478 -3.32 8.18 -6.30
C ARG A 478 -3.72 6.75 -5.99
N SER A 479 -2.90 5.81 -6.43
CA SER A 479 -3.09 4.40 -6.12
C SER A 479 -1.77 3.65 -6.13
N GLN A 480 -1.65 2.67 -5.23
CA GLN A 480 -0.49 1.80 -5.14
C GLN A 480 -0.92 0.34 -5.27
N ARG A 481 -0.01 -0.50 -5.76
CA ARG A 481 -0.21 -1.95 -5.88
C ARG A 481 0.55 -2.72 -4.83
N TYR A 482 -0.12 -3.73 -4.27
CA TYR A 482 0.43 -4.61 -3.25
C TYR A 482 0.27 -6.07 -3.63
N ASP A 483 1.20 -6.90 -3.15
CA ASP A 483 0.97 -8.34 -3.14
C ASP A 483 -0.21 -8.64 -2.22
N GLY A 484 -1.31 -9.13 -2.81
CA GLY A 484 -2.50 -9.51 -2.08
C GLY A 484 -2.25 -10.59 -1.04
N CYS A 485 -1.14 -11.33 -1.15
CA CYS A 485 -0.76 -12.36 -0.19
C CYS A 485 0.00 -11.85 1.01
N GLU A 486 0.61 -10.66 0.90
CA GLU A 486 1.12 -9.95 2.06
C GLU A 486 -0.05 -9.36 2.88
N LEU A 487 -1.04 -8.77 2.20
CA LEU A 487 -2.25 -8.22 2.84
C LEU A 487 -3.18 -9.32 3.40
N PHE A 488 -3.50 -10.30 2.57
CA PHE A 488 -4.49 -11.36 2.84
C PHE A 488 -3.98 -12.71 2.32
N GLY A 489 -3.05 -13.32 3.06
CA GLY A 489 -2.37 -14.57 2.68
C GLY A 489 -3.27 -15.78 2.39
N GLY A 490 -4.57 -15.70 2.69
CA GLY A 490 -5.53 -16.77 2.50
C GLY A 490 -6.38 -16.69 1.22
N THR A 491 -6.21 -15.69 0.37
CA THR A 491 -7.10 -15.52 -0.80
C THR A 491 -6.75 -16.45 -1.96
N ARG A 492 -7.67 -16.62 -2.91
CA ARG A 492 -7.45 -17.43 -4.13
C ARG A 492 -6.29 -16.99 -5.02
N TYR A 493 -5.83 -15.76 -4.83
CA TYR A 493 -4.67 -15.20 -5.55
C TYR A 493 -3.34 -15.70 -4.98
N CYS A 494 -3.37 -16.33 -3.79
CA CYS A 494 -2.19 -16.84 -3.11
C CYS A 494 -1.91 -18.28 -3.46
N GLY A 495 -1.07 -18.48 -4.48
CA GLY A 495 -0.74 -19.80 -5.03
C GLY A 495 -0.27 -20.81 -3.98
N ALA A 496 0.52 -20.37 -2.99
CA ALA A 496 0.98 -21.25 -1.90
C ALA A 496 -0.18 -21.69 -0.99
N ALA A 497 -1.06 -20.77 -0.60
CA ALA A 497 -2.23 -21.07 0.22
C ALA A 497 -3.23 -21.97 -0.54
N MET A 498 -3.46 -21.71 -1.82
CA MET A 498 -4.36 -22.54 -2.64
C MET A 498 -3.79 -23.93 -2.91
N ALA A 499 -2.48 -24.06 -3.17
CA ALA A 499 -1.84 -25.37 -3.26
C ALA A 499 -1.97 -26.15 -1.94
N ARG A 500 -1.90 -25.46 -0.79
CA ARG A 500 -2.14 -26.08 0.52
C ARG A 500 -3.60 -26.49 0.70
N ALA A 501 -4.56 -25.65 0.31
CA ALA A 501 -5.98 -25.97 0.33
C ALA A 501 -6.30 -27.19 -0.55
N ASP A 502 -5.74 -27.26 -1.76
CA ASP A 502 -5.90 -28.38 -2.70
C ASP A 502 -5.33 -29.69 -2.14
N ALA A 503 -4.18 -29.63 -1.47
CA ALA A 503 -3.60 -30.80 -0.80
C ALA A 503 -4.52 -31.36 0.31
N LEU A 504 -5.41 -30.53 0.87
CA LEU A 504 -6.38 -30.89 1.89
C LEU A 504 -7.80 -31.08 1.34
N ALA A 505 -8.03 -30.95 0.02
CA ALA A 505 -9.37 -30.98 -0.60
C ALA A 505 -10.15 -32.25 -0.25
N ALA A 506 -9.48 -33.41 -0.26
CA ALA A 506 -10.10 -34.70 0.08
C ALA A 506 -10.55 -34.80 1.55
N LEU A 507 -10.05 -33.94 2.45
CA LEU A 507 -10.55 -33.82 3.82
C LEU A 507 -11.76 -32.89 3.88
N PHE A 508 -11.70 -31.75 3.17
CA PHE A 508 -12.82 -30.81 3.10
C PHE A 508 -14.06 -31.39 2.43
N ASP A 509 -13.89 -32.31 1.47
CA ASP A 509 -14.99 -32.89 0.70
C ASP A 509 -15.66 -34.10 1.39
N ARG A 510 -15.17 -34.54 2.55
CA ARG A 510 -15.82 -35.63 3.30
C ARG A 510 -17.17 -35.16 3.82
N GLU A 511 -18.22 -35.91 3.51
CA GLU A 511 -19.52 -35.71 4.15
C GLU A 511 -19.35 -35.87 5.67
N ALA A 512 -19.92 -34.93 6.43
CA ALA A 512 -20.01 -35.07 7.88
C ALA A 512 -20.73 -36.40 8.18
N VAL A 513 -20.05 -37.32 8.86
CA VAL A 513 -20.67 -38.55 9.31
C VAL A 513 -21.71 -38.14 10.36
N PRO A 514 -23.01 -38.42 10.13
CA PRO A 514 -24.10 -37.90 10.95
C PRO A 514 -24.11 -38.41 12.39
#